data_AF-A0A7C1DIN6-F1
#
_entry.id   AF-A0A7C1DIN6-F1
#
_cell.length_a   1.000
_cell.length_b   1.000
_cell.length_c   1.000
_cell.angle_alpha   90.00
_cell.angle_beta   90.00
_cell.angle_gamma   90.00
#
_symmetry.space_group_name_H-M   'P 1'
#
loop_
_entity.id
_entity.type
_entity.pdbx_description
1 polymer ?
#
loop_
_entity_poly.entity_id
_entity_poly.type
_entity_poly.pdbx_seq_one_letter_code
_entity_poly.pdbx_strand_id
1 'polypeptide(L)'
;SMGPPQAEAVLRDAVAMGVDEAVLLSDPAFAGADTLATSYVLARAIARLGPEVGLVFAGKQAIDGDTGQVGPGISRRLGWTQLTYVARIGRPEEGVIEVERLLEDGREVLEARLPAVLSLVKGVNEPRLPSLRGLRRAKTVEIPVWNAETLGLSEEEVGLAGSPTQVIKVFTPAAQSAEGEKMQAPPREAAAIFVKWLEDNRLLRNG
;
A
#
# COMPACT_ATOMS: atom_id res chain seq x y z
N SER A 1 -4.47 -6.57 -9.92
CA SER A 1 -4.99 -5.28 -9.40
C SER A 1 -6.49 -5.38 -9.34
N MET A 2 -7.15 -4.77 -8.35
CA MET A 2 -8.62 -4.63 -8.30
C MET A 2 -8.98 -3.19 -8.64
N GLY A 3 -9.82 -2.97 -9.64
CA GLY A 3 -10.17 -1.64 -10.08
C GLY A 3 -10.95 -1.63 -11.39
N PRO A 4 -11.35 -0.45 -11.88
CA PRO A 4 -12.08 -0.33 -13.12
C PRO A 4 -11.19 -0.64 -14.33
N PRO A 5 -11.73 -0.79 -15.55
CA PRO A 5 -10.97 -1.20 -16.73
C PRO A 5 -9.70 -0.36 -17.02
N GLN A 6 -9.69 0.92 -16.64
CA GLN A 6 -8.52 1.80 -16.79
C GLN A 6 -7.31 1.32 -15.98
N ALA A 7 -7.50 0.54 -14.92
CA ALA A 7 -6.42 -0.04 -14.12
C ALA A 7 -5.57 -1.06 -14.90
N GLU A 8 -6.04 -1.53 -16.06
CA GLU A 8 -5.24 -2.37 -16.97
C GLU A 8 -3.94 -1.67 -17.40
N ALA A 9 -3.96 -0.34 -17.57
CA ALA A 9 -2.75 0.42 -17.96
C ALA A 9 -1.62 0.25 -16.94
N VAL A 10 -1.94 0.30 -15.65
CA VAL A 10 -0.96 0.10 -14.56
C VAL A 10 -0.42 -1.33 -14.55
N LEU A 11 -1.26 -2.32 -14.87
CA LEU A 11 -0.81 -3.72 -15.02
C LEU A 11 0.13 -3.89 -16.21
N ARG A 12 -0.14 -3.22 -17.34
CA ARG A 12 0.78 -3.23 -18.49
C ARG A 12 2.13 -2.60 -18.16
N ASP A 13 2.15 -1.52 -17.37
CA ASP A 13 3.41 -0.94 -16.88
C ASP A 13 4.19 -1.93 -16.01
N ALA A 14 3.51 -2.68 -15.13
CA ALA A 14 4.14 -3.73 -14.32
C ALA A 14 4.75 -4.85 -15.18
N VAL A 15 4.01 -5.30 -16.21
CA VAL A 15 4.53 -6.27 -17.21
C VAL A 15 5.75 -5.69 -17.95
N ALA A 16 5.71 -4.41 -18.32
CA ALA A 16 6.82 -3.74 -19.00
C ALA A 16 8.08 -3.68 -18.13
N MET A 17 7.91 -3.57 -16.81
CA MET A 17 8.97 -3.63 -15.81
C MET A 17 9.42 -5.07 -15.49
N GLY A 18 8.80 -6.10 -16.06
CA GLY A 18 9.27 -7.49 -15.96
C GLY A 18 8.45 -8.38 -15.03
N VAL A 19 7.18 -8.08 -14.79
CA VAL A 19 6.22 -9.01 -14.18
C VAL A 19 5.82 -10.09 -15.20
N ASP A 20 5.81 -11.36 -14.77
CA ASP A 20 5.52 -12.52 -15.63
C ASP A 20 4.03 -12.66 -15.98
N GLU A 21 3.13 -12.39 -15.04
CA GLU A 21 1.68 -12.50 -15.26
C GLU A 21 0.94 -11.37 -14.56
N ALA A 22 -0.14 -10.91 -15.17
CA ALA A 22 -0.98 -9.85 -14.63
C ALA A 22 -2.45 -10.24 -14.71
N VAL A 23 -3.19 -9.96 -13.65
CA VAL A 23 -4.63 -10.20 -13.58
C VAL A 23 -5.33 -8.92 -13.16
N LEU A 24 -6.38 -8.55 -13.90
CA LEU A 24 -7.29 -7.47 -13.54
C LEU A 24 -8.53 -8.05 -12.86
N LEU A 25 -8.82 -7.63 -11.64
CA LEU A 25 -10.09 -7.89 -10.96
C LEU A 25 -10.99 -6.70 -11.24
N SER A 26 -11.93 -6.85 -12.18
CA SER A 26 -12.79 -5.76 -12.63
C SER A 26 -14.22 -6.26 -12.81
N ASP A 27 -15.11 -5.75 -11.97
CA ASP A 27 -16.54 -6.06 -11.96
C ASP A 27 -17.27 -4.85 -11.33
N PRO A 28 -18.39 -4.37 -11.89
CA PRO A 28 -19.23 -3.36 -11.23
C PRO A 28 -19.61 -3.74 -9.78
N ALA A 29 -19.76 -5.03 -9.47
CA ALA A 29 -20.04 -5.51 -8.11
C ALA A 29 -18.93 -5.15 -7.10
N PHE A 30 -17.72 -4.86 -7.57
CA PHE A 30 -16.60 -4.45 -6.72
C PHE A 30 -16.62 -2.96 -6.35
N ALA A 31 -17.50 -2.16 -6.97
CA ALA A 31 -17.55 -0.72 -6.77
C ALA A 31 -17.93 -0.35 -5.32
N GLY A 32 -17.29 0.69 -4.79
CA GLY A 32 -17.57 1.20 -3.45
C GLY A 32 -17.06 0.31 -2.31
N ALA A 33 -16.21 -0.68 -2.60
CA ALA A 33 -15.58 -1.53 -1.61
C ALA A 33 -14.72 -0.73 -0.62
N ASP A 34 -14.90 -0.97 0.68
CA ASP A 34 -13.99 -0.56 1.72
C ASP A 34 -12.78 -1.52 1.82
N THR A 35 -11.94 -1.33 2.85
CA THR A 35 -10.72 -2.14 3.04
C THR A 35 -11.03 -3.61 3.36
N LEU A 36 -12.16 -3.89 4.02
CA LEU A 36 -12.59 -5.25 4.36
C LEU A 36 -13.05 -5.97 3.09
N ALA A 37 -13.95 -5.38 2.30
CA ALA A 37 -14.39 -5.96 1.03
C ALA A 37 -13.23 -6.09 0.02
N THR A 38 -12.38 -5.07 -0.09
CA THR A 38 -11.21 -5.07 -0.98
C THR A 38 -10.23 -6.19 -0.63
N SER A 39 -9.87 -6.33 0.66
CA SER A 39 -8.97 -7.40 1.09
C SER A 39 -9.59 -8.79 0.89
N TYR A 40 -10.92 -8.93 0.92
CA TYR A 40 -11.60 -10.19 0.63
C TYR A 40 -11.40 -10.62 -0.81
N VAL A 41 -11.77 -9.75 -1.74
CA VAL A 41 -11.64 -10.01 -3.19
C VAL A 41 -10.19 -10.34 -3.54
N LEU A 42 -9.23 -9.57 -3.03
CA LEU A 42 -7.80 -9.81 -3.27
C LEU A 42 -7.32 -11.14 -2.68
N ALA A 43 -7.71 -11.49 -1.45
CA ALA A 43 -7.34 -12.78 -0.85
C ALA A 43 -7.93 -13.96 -1.63
N ARG A 44 -9.17 -13.83 -2.15
CA ARG A 44 -9.81 -14.85 -2.99
C ARG A 44 -9.11 -15.02 -4.33
N ALA A 45 -8.67 -13.91 -4.94
CA ALA A 45 -7.84 -13.97 -6.14
C ALA A 45 -6.47 -14.62 -5.88
N ILE A 46 -5.82 -14.31 -4.76
CA ILE A 46 -4.54 -14.94 -4.37
C ILE A 46 -4.72 -16.46 -4.16
N ALA A 47 -5.78 -16.86 -3.45
CA ALA A 47 -6.09 -18.28 -3.26
C ALA A 47 -6.39 -19.01 -4.58
N ARG A 48 -7.02 -18.31 -5.55
CA ARG A 48 -7.29 -18.85 -6.89
C ARG A 48 -6.01 -19.03 -7.72
N LEU A 49 -5.00 -18.17 -7.55
CA LEU A 49 -3.73 -18.31 -8.26
C LEU A 49 -3.08 -19.65 -7.96
N GLY A 50 -3.11 -20.09 -6.69
CA GLY A 50 -2.70 -21.45 -6.32
C GLY A 50 -1.83 -21.51 -5.06
N PRO A 51 -1.55 -22.72 -4.55
CA PRO A 51 -0.75 -22.94 -3.35
C PRO A 51 0.74 -22.61 -3.52
N GLU A 52 1.23 -22.43 -4.74
CA GLU A 52 2.61 -22.04 -5.06
C GLU A 52 2.94 -20.60 -4.67
N VAL A 53 1.93 -19.77 -4.39
CA VAL A 53 2.13 -18.41 -3.90
C VAL A 53 2.72 -18.48 -2.48
N GLY A 54 4.02 -18.22 -2.35
CA GLY A 54 4.71 -18.19 -1.06
C GLY A 54 4.83 -16.79 -0.44
N LEU A 55 4.71 -15.73 -1.25
CA LEU A 55 4.91 -14.34 -0.83
C LEU A 55 3.94 -13.42 -1.55
N VAL A 56 3.34 -12.50 -0.80
CA VAL A 56 2.51 -11.41 -1.35
C VAL A 56 3.12 -10.09 -0.91
N PHE A 57 3.34 -9.20 -1.88
CA PHE A 57 3.79 -7.83 -1.63
C PHE A 57 2.64 -6.86 -1.81
N ALA A 58 2.49 -5.96 -0.84
CA ALA A 58 1.59 -4.81 -0.90
C ALA A 58 2.37 -3.53 -0.58
N GLY A 59 1.87 -2.38 -1.02
CA GLY A 59 2.36 -1.10 -0.51
C GLY A 59 1.93 -0.90 0.95
N LYS A 60 2.66 -0.06 1.70
CA LYS A 60 2.29 0.36 3.07
C LYS A 60 0.85 0.91 3.11
N GLN A 61 0.55 1.84 2.21
CA GLN A 61 -0.76 2.49 2.08
C GLN A 61 -0.94 3.00 0.65
N ALA A 62 -2.19 3.07 0.20
CA ALA A 62 -2.55 3.79 -1.02
C ALA A 62 -2.77 5.27 -0.67
N ILE A 63 -2.34 6.17 -1.56
CA ILE A 63 -2.31 7.62 -1.29
C ILE A 63 -3.70 8.29 -1.31
N ASP A 64 -4.71 7.58 -1.82
CA ASP A 64 -6.08 8.05 -1.96
C ASP A 64 -6.90 7.77 -0.70
N GLY A 65 -6.88 6.52 -0.20
CA GLY A 65 -7.59 6.12 1.01
C GLY A 65 -6.79 6.22 2.30
N ASP A 66 -5.45 6.19 2.21
CA ASP A 66 -4.47 6.32 3.29
C ASP A 66 -4.68 5.42 4.54
N THR A 67 -5.45 4.34 4.39
CA THR A 67 -5.82 3.46 5.52
C THR A 67 -4.71 2.49 5.93
N GLY A 68 -3.89 2.05 4.98
CA GLY A 68 -2.87 1.01 5.19
C GLY A 68 -3.40 -0.37 5.59
N GLN A 69 -4.71 -0.62 5.46
CA GLN A 69 -5.37 -1.81 6.03
C GLN A 69 -5.43 -3.01 5.09
N VAL A 70 -5.30 -2.82 3.77
CA VAL A 70 -5.55 -3.89 2.78
C VAL A 70 -4.52 -5.02 2.88
N GLY A 71 -3.22 -4.71 2.94
CA GLY A 71 -2.15 -5.71 3.13
C GLY A 71 -2.35 -6.55 4.41
N PRO A 72 -2.51 -5.91 5.59
CA PRO A 72 -2.94 -6.59 6.81
C PRO A 72 -4.18 -7.47 6.64
N GLY A 73 -5.24 -6.94 6.01
CA GLY A 73 -6.48 -7.67 5.78
C GLY A 73 -6.29 -8.94 4.95
N ILE A 74 -5.47 -8.86 3.89
CA ILE A 74 -5.12 -10.02 3.06
C ILE A 74 -4.42 -11.09 3.91
N SER A 75 -3.42 -10.71 4.71
CA SER A 75 -2.68 -11.64 5.57
C SER A 75 -3.60 -12.40 6.53
N ARG A 76 -4.55 -11.69 7.16
CA ARG A 76 -5.50 -12.27 8.10
C ARG A 76 -6.46 -13.24 7.43
N ARG A 77 -6.90 -12.95 6.21
CA ARG A 77 -7.84 -13.79 5.44
C ARG A 77 -7.19 -15.07 4.92
N LEU A 78 -5.93 -14.97 4.50
CA LEU A 78 -5.14 -16.14 4.08
C LEU A 78 -4.62 -16.95 5.27
N GLY A 79 -4.58 -16.35 6.46
CA GLY A 79 -3.97 -16.96 7.65
C GLY A 79 -2.45 -17.00 7.57
N TRP A 80 -1.84 -16.05 6.85
CA TRP A 80 -0.41 -16.00 6.57
C TRP A 80 0.31 -15.04 7.52
N THR A 81 1.62 -15.24 7.68
CA THR A 81 2.44 -14.34 8.50
C THR A 81 2.41 -12.92 7.93
N GLN A 82 2.20 -11.95 8.81
CA GLN A 82 2.12 -10.54 8.45
C GLN A 82 3.42 -9.80 8.78
N LEU A 83 4.00 -9.12 7.79
CA LEU A 83 5.19 -8.29 7.94
C LEU A 83 4.92 -6.88 7.41
N THR A 84 4.56 -5.94 8.28
CA THR A 84 4.25 -4.56 7.90
C THR A 84 5.44 -3.61 8.02
N TYR A 85 5.36 -2.48 7.31
CA TYR A 85 6.37 -1.40 7.32
C TYR A 85 7.78 -1.90 6.97
N VAL A 86 7.86 -2.88 6.07
CA VAL A 86 9.13 -3.48 5.65
C VAL A 86 9.91 -2.46 4.83
N ALA A 87 11.13 -2.17 5.27
CA ALA A 87 12.09 -1.25 4.68
C ALA A 87 13.23 -1.97 3.95
N ARG A 88 13.50 -3.24 4.29
CA ARG A 88 14.47 -4.10 3.61
C ARG A 88 13.99 -5.54 3.60
N ILE A 89 14.30 -6.25 2.52
CA ILE A 89 13.89 -7.64 2.32
C ILE A 89 15.14 -8.47 2.05
N GLY A 90 15.37 -9.50 2.86
CA GLY A 90 16.40 -10.51 2.66
C GLY A 90 16.00 -11.52 1.59
N ARG A 91 16.95 -12.37 1.21
CA ARG A 91 16.66 -13.51 0.34
C ARG A 91 15.99 -14.60 1.19
N PRO A 92 14.87 -15.21 0.74
CA PRO A 92 14.33 -16.36 1.45
C PRO A 92 15.30 -17.55 1.40
N GLU A 93 15.54 -18.17 2.55
CA GLU A 93 16.39 -19.35 2.72
C GLU A 93 15.66 -20.37 3.59
N GLU A 94 15.62 -21.64 3.16
CA GLU A 94 14.96 -22.75 3.88
C GLU A 94 13.51 -22.47 4.32
N GLY A 95 12.77 -21.66 3.55
CA GLY A 95 11.39 -21.30 3.85
C GLY A 95 11.24 -20.20 4.91
N VAL A 96 12.33 -19.54 5.29
CA VAL A 96 12.37 -18.38 6.18
C VAL A 96 12.74 -17.15 5.38
N ILE A 97 12.15 -16.00 5.73
CA ILE A 97 12.50 -14.69 5.19
C ILE A 97 12.91 -13.77 6.34
N GLU A 98 14.06 -13.12 6.18
CA GLU A 98 14.48 -12.01 7.03
C GLU A 98 14.01 -10.68 6.42
N VAL A 99 13.48 -9.79 7.24
CA VAL A 99 13.11 -8.43 6.84
C VAL A 99 13.55 -7.41 7.87
N GLU A 100 13.77 -6.18 7.43
CA GLU A 100 13.92 -5.04 8.33
C GLU A 100 12.63 -4.22 8.33
N ARG A 101 12.01 -4.06 9.50
CA ARG A 101 10.81 -3.25 9.72
C ARG A 101 11.20 -1.88 10.24
N LEU A 102 10.57 -0.84 9.70
CA LEU A 102 10.67 0.52 10.22
C LEU A 102 9.63 0.74 11.33
N LEU A 103 10.09 1.26 12.46
CA LEU A 103 9.29 1.77 13.57
C LEU A 103 9.48 3.29 13.71
N GLU A 104 8.71 3.92 14.60
CA GLU A 104 8.84 5.35 14.90
C GLU A 104 10.24 5.67 15.46
N ASP A 105 10.73 4.86 16.39
CA ASP A 105 11.99 5.09 17.12
C ASP A 105 13.18 4.27 16.58
N GLY A 106 13.03 3.57 15.45
CA GLY A 106 14.12 2.76 14.93
C GLY A 106 13.74 1.68 13.91
N ARG A 107 14.54 0.62 13.89
CA ARG A 107 14.41 -0.51 12.95
C ARG A 107 14.51 -1.82 13.70
N GLU A 108 13.72 -2.81 13.29
CA GLU A 108 13.76 -4.16 13.82
C GLU A 108 14.08 -5.15 12.70
N VAL A 109 14.95 -6.11 12.97
CA VAL A 109 15.18 -7.25 12.07
C VAL A 109 14.30 -8.40 12.54
N LEU A 110 13.49 -8.93 11.64
CA LEU A 110 12.50 -9.97 11.90
C LEU A 110 12.71 -11.15 10.97
N GLU A 111 12.60 -12.36 11.50
CA GLU A 111 12.53 -13.59 10.71
C GLU A 111 11.11 -14.16 10.76
N ALA A 112 10.63 -14.66 9.63
CA ALA A 112 9.32 -15.29 9.52
C ALA A 112 9.34 -16.49 8.59
N ARG A 113 8.54 -17.51 8.89
CA ARG A 113 8.28 -18.63 7.98
C ARG A 113 7.30 -18.21 6.89
N LEU A 114 7.57 -18.68 5.68
CA LEU A 114 6.66 -18.59 4.54
C LEU A 114 5.49 -19.60 4.70
N PRO A 115 4.29 -19.27 4.19
CA PRO A 115 3.97 -18.09 3.38
C PRO A 115 3.73 -16.81 4.20
N ALA A 116 4.01 -15.66 3.58
CA ALA A 116 3.91 -14.36 4.24
C ALA A 116 3.37 -13.25 3.32
N VAL A 117 2.77 -12.23 3.94
CA VAL A 117 2.33 -10.99 3.29
C VAL A 117 3.15 -9.83 3.84
N LEU A 118 3.83 -9.11 2.94
CA LEU A 118 4.69 -7.99 3.26
C LEU A 118 4.05 -6.69 2.81
N SER A 119 3.95 -5.69 3.71
CA SER A 119 3.64 -4.31 3.31
C SER A 119 4.90 -3.44 3.32
N LEU A 120 5.21 -2.87 2.16
CA LEU A 120 6.48 -2.20 1.87
C LEU A 120 6.35 -0.69 2.03
N VAL A 121 7.29 -0.08 2.76
CA VAL A 121 7.40 1.39 2.77
C VAL A 121 7.95 1.91 1.44
N LYS A 122 7.75 3.19 1.15
CA LYS A 122 8.37 3.82 -0.01
C LYS A 122 9.89 3.81 0.16
N GLY A 123 10.63 3.47 -0.91
CA GLY A 123 12.10 3.50 -0.91
C GLY A 123 12.77 2.19 -0.49
N VAL A 124 12.02 1.08 -0.37
CA VAL A 124 12.62 -0.26 -0.22
C VAL A 124 13.56 -0.60 -1.39
N ASN A 125 13.23 -0.10 -2.58
CA ASN A 125 14.06 -0.18 -3.77
C ASN A 125 13.81 1.02 -4.71
N GLU A 126 14.66 1.13 -5.73
CA GLU A 126 14.39 1.95 -6.90
C GLU A 126 13.76 1.08 -8.00
N PRO A 127 12.52 1.37 -8.44
CA PRO A 127 11.89 0.62 -9.51
C PRO A 127 12.71 0.66 -10.80
N ARG A 128 12.96 -0.51 -11.39
CA ARG A 128 13.67 -0.61 -12.67
C ARG A 128 12.90 0.06 -13.80
N LEU A 129 13.64 0.66 -14.73
CA LEU A 129 13.06 1.18 -15.97
C LEU A 129 12.60 0.03 -16.88
N PRO A 130 11.49 0.21 -17.63
CA PRO A 130 11.07 -0.76 -18.63
C PRO A 130 12.12 -0.98 -19.72
N SER A 131 12.34 -2.23 -20.12
CA SER A 131 13.15 -2.54 -21.30
C SER A 131 12.31 -2.42 -22.58
N LEU A 132 12.96 -2.23 -23.75
CA LEU A 132 12.25 -2.23 -25.03
C LEU A 132 11.47 -3.54 -25.29
N ARG A 133 12.04 -4.68 -24.87
CA ARG A 133 11.36 -5.98 -24.94
C ARG A 133 10.15 -6.02 -24.01
N GLY A 134 10.29 -5.50 -22.79
CA GLY A 134 9.21 -5.37 -21.82
C GLY A 134 8.06 -4.52 -22.35
N LEU A 135 8.36 -3.34 -22.90
CA LEU A 135 7.36 -2.45 -23.51
C LEU A 135 6.62 -3.11 -24.68
N ARG A 136 7.31 -3.89 -25.52
CA ARG A 136 6.66 -4.64 -26.61
C ARG A 136 5.74 -5.72 -26.06
N ARG A 137 6.20 -6.51 -25.09
CA ARG A 137 5.40 -7.55 -24.44
C ARG A 137 4.18 -6.97 -23.73
N ALA A 138 4.34 -5.85 -23.03
CA ALA A 138 3.25 -5.17 -22.34
C ALA A 138 2.11 -4.72 -23.26
N LYS A 139 2.38 -4.49 -24.56
CA LYS A 139 1.34 -4.16 -25.55
C LYS A 139 0.53 -5.35 -26.03
N THR A 140 1.13 -6.55 -26.04
CA THR A 140 0.52 -7.74 -26.66
C THR A 140 0.13 -8.81 -25.67
N VAL A 141 0.63 -8.76 -24.43
CA VAL A 141 0.26 -9.72 -23.39
C VAL A 141 -1.24 -9.65 -23.14
N GLU A 142 -1.85 -10.83 -23.03
CA GLU A 142 -3.22 -10.96 -22.57
C GLU A 142 -3.24 -10.80 -21.04
N ILE A 143 -4.10 -9.90 -20.57
CA ILE A 143 -4.31 -9.68 -19.14
C ILE A 143 -5.72 -10.20 -18.85
N PRO A 144 -5.85 -11.41 -18.27
CA PRO A 144 -7.17 -11.94 -17.92
C PRO A 144 -7.89 -11.00 -16.96
N VAL A 145 -9.19 -10.85 -17.20
CA VAL A 145 -10.10 -10.12 -16.32
C VAL A 145 -10.91 -11.14 -15.52
N TRP A 146 -10.81 -11.08 -14.20
CA TRP A 146 -11.62 -11.90 -13.30
C TRP A 146 -12.71 -11.05 -12.65
N ASN A 147 -13.94 -11.54 -12.75
CA ASN A 147 -15.14 -10.94 -12.17
C ASN A 147 -15.54 -11.67 -10.86
N ALA A 148 -16.63 -11.24 -10.21
CA ALA A 148 -17.11 -11.86 -8.96
C ALA A 148 -17.43 -13.35 -9.16
N GLU A 149 -18.07 -13.69 -10.28
CA GLU A 149 -18.43 -15.07 -10.65
C GLU A 149 -17.18 -15.96 -10.79
N THR A 150 -16.14 -15.48 -11.48
CA THR A 150 -14.86 -16.19 -11.65
C THR A 150 -14.19 -16.51 -10.32
N LEU A 151 -14.39 -15.64 -9.32
CA LEU A 151 -13.86 -15.81 -7.96
C LEU A 151 -14.81 -16.59 -7.02
N GLY A 152 -16.01 -16.91 -7.48
CA GLY A 152 -17.06 -17.56 -6.69
C GLY A 152 -17.53 -16.70 -5.52
N LEU A 153 -17.72 -15.39 -5.74
CA LEU A 153 -18.13 -14.42 -4.71
C LEU A 153 -19.58 -14.00 -4.94
N SER A 154 -20.33 -13.84 -3.85
CA SER A 154 -21.69 -13.29 -3.89
C SER A 154 -21.67 -11.76 -3.81
N GLU A 155 -22.78 -11.12 -4.19
CA GLU A 155 -22.94 -9.66 -4.11
C GLU A 155 -22.80 -9.13 -2.68
N GLU A 156 -23.23 -9.89 -1.67
CA GLU A 156 -23.17 -9.49 -0.25
C GLU A 156 -21.74 -9.52 0.31
N GLU A 157 -20.79 -10.15 -0.39
CA GLU A 157 -19.41 -10.27 0.06
C GLU A 157 -18.48 -9.21 -0.54
N VAL A 158 -18.95 -8.45 -1.52
CA VAL A 158 -18.12 -7.56 -2.34
C VAL A 158 -18.70 -6.15 -2.46
N GLY A 159 -17.87 -5.21 -2.93
CA GLY A 159 -18.30 -3.83 -3.16
C GLY A 159 -18.86 -3.17 -1.91
N LEU A 160 -19.76 -2.22 -2.12
CA LEU A 160 -20.45 -1.51 -1.05
C LEU A 160 -21.29 -2.43 -0.14
N ALA A 161 -21.88 -3.49 -0.70
CA ALA A 161 -22.75 -4.41 0.06
C ALA A 161 -21.95 -5.25 1.08
N GLY A 162 -20.75 -5.71 0.69
CA GLY A 162 -19.82 -6.38 1.60
C GLY A 162 -18.98 -5.46 2.48
N SER A 163 -19.21 -4.14 2.41
CA SER A 163 -18.43 -3.14 3.15
C SER A 163 -19.13 -2.77 4.47
N PRO A 164 -18.53 -3.05 5.64
CA PRO A 164 -19.07 -2.57 6.92
C PRO A 164 -18.98 -1.05 7.09
N THR A 165 -18.15 -0.37 6.30
CA THR A 165 -17.99 1.09 6.37
C THR A 165 -18.49 1.78 5.10
N GLN A 166 -19.02 2.99 5.26
CA GLN A 166 -19.50 3.80 4.14
C GLN A 166 -19.07 5.26 4.31
N VAL A 167 -18.55 5.85 3.25
CA VAL A 167 -18.16 7.28 3.23
C VAL A 167 -19.41 8.13 2.98
N ILE A 168 -19.96 8.72 4.04
CA ILE A 168 -21.20 9.50 3.98
C ILE A 168 -20.96 10.87 3.34
N LYS A 169 -19.80 11.50 3.60
CA LYS A 169 -19.48 12.84 3.12
C LYS A 169 -17.98 13.03 2.98
N VAL A 170 -17.56 13.59 1.85
CA VAL A 170 -16.19 14.07 1.60
C VAL A 170 -16.24 15.60 1.52
N PHE A 171 -15.31 16.27 2.21
CA PHE A 171 -15.18 17.71 2.16
C PHE A 171 -13.70 18.10 2.25
N THR A 172 -13.34 19.22 1.63
CA THR A 172 -11.99 19.77 1.73
C THR A 172 -11.85 20.53 3.05
N PRO A 173 -10.82 20.24 3.88
CA PRO A 173 -10.53 21.04 5.06
C PRO A 173 -10.35 22.51 4.69
N ALA A 174 -10.88 23.42 5.51
CA ALA A 174 -10.65 24.84 5.30
C ALA A 174 -9.15 25.13 5.37
N ALA A 175 -8.65 25.93 4.43
CA ALA A 175 -7.26 26.39 4.47
C ALA A 175 -7.04 27.13 5.79
N GLN A 176 -6.13 26.63 6.61
CA GLN A 176 -5.72 27.32 7.82
C GLN A 176 -4.72 28.40 7.40
N SER A 177 -5.10 29.67 7.53
CA SER A 177 -4.13 30.76 7.54
C SER A 177 -3.36 30.68 8.85
N ALA A 178 -2.12 30.21 8.81
CA ALA A 178 -1.21 30.40 9.93
C ALA A 178 -0.76 31.86 9.92
N GLU A 179 -1.02 32.60 10.99
CA GLU A 179 -0.34 33.86 11.25
C GLU A 179 1.11 33.55 11.58
N GLY A 180 1.98 33.66 10.57
CA GLY A 180 3.42 33.49 10.72
C GLY A 180 4.11 34.84 10.83
N GLU A 181 4.94 35.03 11.84
CA GLU A 181 5.79 36.21 11.95
C GLU A 181 7.10 35.99 11.19
N LYS A 182 7.43 36.89 10.26
CA LYS A 182 8.74 36.90 9.59
C LYS A 182 9.74 37.65 10.47
N MET A 183 10.67 36.92 11.07
CA MET A 183 11.76 37.51 11.86
C MET A 183 12.78 38.18 10.94
N GLN A 184 12.88 39.51 11.01
CA GLN A 184 13.87 40.31 10.28
C GLN A 184 15.00 40.73 11.21
N ALA A 185 15.92 39.82 11.49
CA ALA A 185 17.10 40.07 12.32
C ALA A 185 18.33 39.31 11.78
N PRO A 186 19.56 39.72 12.10
CA PRO A 186 20.76 38.94 11.81
C PRO A 186 20.64 37.51 12.38
N PRO A 187 21.26 36.49 11.75
CA PRO A 187 20.99 35.08 12.05
C PRO A 187 21.06 34.70 13.54
N ARG A 188 22.05 35.24 14.28
CA ARG A 188 22.24 34.95 15.70
C ARG A 188 21.11 35.51 16.58
N GLU A 189 20.60 36.67 16.22
CA GLU A 189 19.51 37.35 16.95
C GLU A 189 18.16 36.71 16.62
N ALA A 190 17.92 36.40 15.34
CA ALA A 190 16.74 35.66 14.91
C ALA A 190 16.62 34.29 15.60
N ALA A 191 17.73 33.57 15.78
CA ALA A 191 17.73 32.29 16.50
C ALA A 191 17.32 32.45 17.97
N ALA A 192 17.80 33.48 18.66
CA ALA A 192 17.43 33.74 20.06
C ALA A 192 15.94 34.12 20.20
N ILE A 193 15.42 34.96 19.30
CA ILE A 193 14.00 35.32 19.24
C ILE A 193 13.14 34.07 18.99
N PHE A 194 13.57 33.20 18.07
CA PHE A 194 12.84 31.99 17.74
C PHE A 194 12.79 30.97 18.89
N VAL A 195 13.91 30.72 19.56
CA VAL A 195 13.94 29.83 20.73
C VAL A 195 13.01 30.35 21.82
N LYS A 196 13.08 31.66 22.13
CA LYS A 196 12.18 32.27 23.10
C LYS A 196 10.71 32.12 22.69
N TRP A 197 10.38 32.37 21.42
CA TRP A 197 9.02 32.19 20.92
C TRP A 197 8.53 30.74 21.09
N LEU A 198 9.39 29.75 20.84
CA LEU A 198 9.05 28.34 21.06
C LEU A 198 8.86 28.00 22.55
N GLU A 199 9.66 28.56 23.44
CA GLU A 199 9.51 28.42 24.91
C GLU A 199 8.19 29.05 25.38
N ASP A 200 7.92 30.28 24.99
CA ASP A 200 6.71 31.04 25.35
C ASP A 200 5.43 30.32 24.87
N ASN A 201 5.50 29.61 23.73
CA ASN A 201 4.39 28.82 23.18
C ASN A 201 4.40 27.34 23.62
N ARG A 202 5.31 26.94 24.53
CA ARG A 202 5.43 25.56 25.03
C ARG A 202 5.63 24.50 23.94
N LEU A 203 6.25 24.91 22.84
CA LEU A 203 6.62 24.05 21.72
C LEU A 203 7.97 23.37 21.95
N LEU A 204 8.77 23.89 22.88
CA LEU A 204 9.92 23.20 23.45
C LEU A 204 9.51 22.53 24.77
N ARG A 205 9.69 21.21 24.84
CA ARG A 205 9.78 20.52 26.13
C ARG A 205 11.24 20.53 26.54
N ASN A 206 11.55 21.13 27.68
CA ASN A 206 12.83 20.87 28.34
C ASN A 206 12.83 19.37 28.67
N GLY A 207 13.81 18.64 28.12
CA GLY A 207 13.96 17.20 28.31
C GLY A 207 14.06 16.78 29.77
#